data_AF-A0A164FPU4-F1
#
_entry.id   AF-A0A164FPU4-F1
#
_cell.length_a   1.000
_cell.length_b   1.000
_cell.length_c   1.000
_cell.angle_alpha   90.00
_cell.angle_beta   90.00
_cell.angle_gamma   90.00
#
_symmetry.space_group_name_H-M   'P 1'
#
loop_
_entity.id
_entity.type
_entity.pdbx_description
1 polymer ?
#
loop_
_entity_poly.entity_id
_entity_poly.type
_entity_poly.pdbx_seq_one_letter_code
_entity_poly.pdbx_strand_id
1 'polypeptide(L)'
;RRNDAQAIVNAADITNWEKKNTRAMQNIFGAIKEEQSRILMTCNSAREMWIKLESEYEEAAADSIPLLWTKFYGCTFRQGQSVSSFLTELEQIAFRLKSLNIAIDDEQIMAKVLMSLPAEFRVFGFAWESTPVAEKTLKRLTTRLITLDKSMRNDEEKRSTPDAAFLSKNKNGAEPHDEESRERALPAQFDRGKRGHPSHQQSGATKECWECKSTTHVRAQCRKYKRRREKEEDEAD
;
A
#
# COMPACT_ATOMS: atom_id res chain seq x y z
N ARG A 1 9.00 -82.79 -37.45
CA ARG A 1 9.81 -81.54 -37.49
C ARG A 1 9.49 -80.81 -36.20
N ARG A 2 10.47 -80.74 -35.29
CA ARG A 2 10.33 -80.11 -33.97
C ARG A 2 10.26 -78.59 -34.16
N ASN A 3 9.29 -77.97 -33.52
CA ASN A 3 9.24 -76.52 -33.33
C ASN A 3 10.36 -76.17 -32.36
N ASP A 4 11.47 -75.68 -32.88
CA ASP A 4 12.53 -75.09 -32.06
C ASP A 4 12.03 -73.72 -31.61
N ALA A 5 11.46 -73.73 -30.40
CA ALA A 5 11.12 -72.53 -29.65
C ALA A 5 12.38 -71.67 -29.52
N GLN A 6 12.31 -70.46 -30.07
CA GLN A 6 13.31 -69.40 -29.91
C GLN A 6 13.62 -69.25 -28.41
N ALA A 7 14.77 -69.77 -27.98
CA ALA A 7 15.20 -69.65 -26.59
C ALA A 7 15.38 -68.17 -26.26
N ILE A 8 14.70 -67.69 -25.22
CA ILE A 8 14.78 -66.33 -24.73
C ILE A 8 16.21 -66.11 -24.20
N VAL A 9 17.05 -65.42 -25.00
CA VAL A 9 18.51 -65.24 -24.79
C VAL A 9 18.84 -64.44 -23.52
N ASN A 10 17.83 -63.94 -22.83
CA ASN A 10 17.88 -62.94 -21.77
C ASN A 10 16.93 -63.28 -20.61
N ALA A 11 16.54 -64.55 -20.45
CA ALA A 11 15.64 -65.00 -19.38
C ALA A 11 16.17 -64.66 -17.96
N ALA A 12 17.46 -64.81 -17.73
CA ALA A 12 18.08 -64.45 -16.44
C ALA A 12 17.95 -62.95 -16.14
N ASP A 13 18.15 -62.09 -17.15
CA ASP A 13 18.03 -60.64 -17.01
C ASP A 13 16.58 -60.20 -16.78
N ILE A 14 15.62 -60.84 -17.46
CA ILE A 14 14.17 -60.61 -17.26
C ILE A 14 13.79 -60.92 -15.81
N THR A 15 14.19 -62.09 -15.28
CA THR A 15 13.86 -62.43 -13.88
C THR A 15 14.50 -61.50 -12.86
N ASN A 16 15.71 -61.00 -13.14
CA ASN A 16 16.38 -60.02 -12.28
C ASN A 16 15.65 -58.65 -12.34
N TRP A 17 15.21 -58.24 -13.52
CA TRP A 17 14.41 -57.02 -13.69
C TRP A 17 13.07 -57.12 -12.96
N GLU A 18 12.34 -58.24 -13.08
CA GLU A 18 11.06 -58.45 -12.40
C GLU A 18 11.21 -58.40 -10.87
N LYS A 19 12.25 -59.01 -10.31
CA LYS A 19 12.55 -58.92 -8.87
C LYS A 19 12.77 -57.47 -8.43
N LYS A 20 13.53 -56.69 -9.20
CA LYS A 20 13.78 -55.27 -8.91
C LYS A 20 12.51 -54.43 -9.06
N ASN A 21 11.71 -54.70 -10.09
CA ASN A 21 10.43 -54.04 -10.33
C ASN A 21 9.47 -54.29 -9.16
N THR A 22 9.28 -55.54 -8.73
CA THR A 22 8.44 -55.88 -7.58
C THR A 22 8.89 -55.19 -6.30
N ARG A 23 10.20 -55.15 -6.04
CA ARG A 23 10.74 -54.46 -4.87
C ARG A 23 10.51 -52.94 -4.94
N ALA A 24 10.65 -52.35 -6.12
CA ALA A 24 10.36 -50.93 -6.33
C ALA A 24 8.86 -50.63 -6.13
N MET A 25 7.96 -51.46 -6.66
CA MET A 25 6.52 -51.31 -6.43
C MET A 25 6.17 -51.35 -4.93
N GLN A 26 6.74 -52.31 -4.19
CA GLN A 26 6.53 -52.42 -2.73
C GLN A 26 7.02 -51.18 -1.98
N ASN A 27 8.20 -50.65 -2.35
CA ASN A 27 8.73 -49.42 -1.75
C ASN A 27 7.83 -48.22 -2.04
N ILE A 28 7.36 -48.08 -3.28
CA ILE A 28 6.44 -47.00 -3.66
C ILE A 28 5.14 -47.12 -2.87
N PHE A 29 4.51 -48.30 -2.81
CA PHE A 29 3.29 -48.51 -2.01
C PHE A 29 3.50 -48.22 -0.52
N GLY A 30 4.64 -48.62 0.05
CA GLY A 30 4.96 -48.38 1.46
C GLY A 30 5.26 -46.93 1.80
N ALA A 31 5.69 -46.12 0.82
CA ALA A 31 5.99 -44.70 1.01
C ALA A 31 4.74 -43.79 0.96
N ILE A 32 3.60 -44.32 0.53
CA ILE A 32 2.40 -43.54 0.20
C ILE A 32 1.30 -43.83 1.22
N LYS A 33 0.48 -42.81 1.52
CA LYS A 33 -0.67 -42.95 2.42
C LYS A 33 -1.74 -43.84 1.79
N GLU A 34 -2.45 -44.62 2.61
CA GLU A 34 -3.47 -45.58 2.18
C GLU A 34 -4.55 -44.96 1.28
N GLU A 35 -4.92 -43.70 1.52
CA GLU A 35 -5.89 -42.95 0.71
C GLU A 35 -5.44 -42.76 -0.76
N GLN A 36 -4.13 -42.60 -0.98
CA GLN A 36 -3.50 -42.42 -2.29
C GLN A 36 -3.01 -43.75 -2.89
N SER A 37 -3.23 -44.89 -2.22
CA SER A 37 -2.89 -46.20 -2.78
C SER A 37 -3.84 -46.62 -3.91
N ARG A 38 -5.07 -46.10 -3.90
CA ARG A 38 -6.13 -46.43 -4.87
C ARG A 38 -5.75 -46.10 -6.31
N ILE A 39 -5.05 -45.00 -6.53
CA ILE A 39 -4.59 -44.57 -7.86
C ILE A 39 -3.55 -45.53 -8.47
N LEU A 40 -2.80 -46.25 -7.63
CA LEU A 40 -1.72 -47.15 -8.06
C LEU A 40 -2.16 -48.61 -8.25
N MET A 41 -3.34 -48.99 -7.75
CA MET A 41 -3.86 -50.36 -7.88
C MET A 41 -4.06 -50.82 -9.33
N THR A 42 -4.15 -49.87 -10.26
CA THR A 42 -4.32 -50.14 -11.70
C THR A 42 -3.01 -50.19 -12.47
N CYS A 43 -1.85 -50.04 -11.82
CA CYS A 43 -0.54 -50.07 -12.47
C CYS A 43 0.09 -51.47 -12.41
N ASN A 44 0.79 -51.87 -13.47
CA ASN A 44 1.43 -53.18 -13.61
C ASN A 44 2.95 -53.14 -13.44
N SER A 45 3.55 -51.94 -13.39
CA SER A 45 4.99 -51.77 -13.17
C SER A 45 5.31 -50.61 -12.23
N ALA A 46 6.48 -50.67 -11.59
CA ALA A 46 6.99 -49.58 -10.76
C ALA A 46 7.16 -48.28 -11.56
N ARG A 47 7.49 -48.39 -12.85
CA ARG A 47 7.57 -47.25 -13.77
C ARG A 47 6.20 -46.60 -13.97
N GLU A 48 5.17 -47.39 -14.23
CA GLU A 48 3.80 -46.87 -14.36
C GLU A 48 3.29 -46.24 -13.07
N MET A 49 3.59 -46.87 -11.91
CA MET A 49 3.29 -46.28 -10.61
C MET A 49 3.97 -44.93 -10.42
N TRP A 50 5.27 -44.85 -10.75
CA TRP A 50 6.02 -43.60 -10.65
C TRP A 50 5.48 -42.51 -11.58
N ILE A 51 5.17 -42.84 -12.83
CA ILE A 51 4.60 -41.89 -13.80
C ILE A 51 3.22 -41.40 -13.35
N LYS A 52 2.35 -42.31 -12.84
CA LYS A 52 1.05 -41.87 -12.31
C LYS A 52 1.19 -40.98 -11.09
N LEU A 53 2.14 -41.27 -10.20
CA LEU A 53 2.42 -40.40 -9.06
C LEU A 53 2.95 -39.05 -9.50
N GLU A 54 3.86 -39.03 -10.46
CA GLU A 54 4.38 -37.80 -11.04
C GLU A 54 3.23 -36.99 -11.64
N SER A 55 2.36 -37.58 -12.46
CA SER A 55 1.17 -36.91 -13.02
C SER A 55 0.23 -36.38 -11.94
N GLU A 56 -0.16 -37.20 -10.96
CA GLU A 56 -1.13 -36.82 -9.94
C GLU A 56 -0.56 -35.76 -8.99
N TYR A 57 0.70 -35.89 -8.59
CA TYR A 57 1.34 -34.92 -7.70
C TYR A 57 1.82 -33.68 -8.46
N GLU A 58 2.10 -33.74 -9.75
CA GLU A 58 2.30 -32.54 -10.57
C GLU A 58 0.97 -31.79 -10.75
N GLU A 59 -0.13 -32.50 -10.99
CA GLU A 59 -1.48 -31.91 -11.03
C GLU A 59 -1.93 -31.37 -9.66
N ALA A 60 -1.61 -32.05 -8.56
CA ALA A 60 -2.02 -31.67 -7.20
C ALA A 60 -1.07 -30.67 -6.49
N ALA A 61 0.23 -30.71 -6.80
CA ALA A 61 1.20 -29.74 -6.27
C ALA A 61 1.21 -28.44 -7.09
N ALA A 62 0.68 -28.46 -8.32
CA ALA A 62 0.53 -27.26 -9.08
C ALA A 62 -0.65 -26.45 -8.52
N ASP A 63 -0.29 -25.31 -7.94
CA ASP A 63 -0.81 -24.06 -8.47
C ASP A 63 -0.77 -24.13 -10.02
N SER A 64 -1.78 -24.78 -10.63
CA SER A 64 -1.81 -25.01 -12.07
C SER A 64 -1.64 -23.66 -12.75
N ILE A 65 -0.92 -23.61 -13.86
CA ILE A 65 -0.68 -22.35 -14.58
C ILE A 65 -2.00 -21.56 -14.74
N PRO A 66 -3.14 -22.19 -15.12
CA PRO A 66 -4.44 -21.50 -15.14
C PRO A 66 -4.92 -21.00 -13.78
N LEU A 67 -4.72 -21.76 -12.69
CA LEU A 67 -5.09 -21.34 -11.34
C LEU A 67 -4.26 -20.14 -10.86
N LEU A 68 -2.97 -20.11 -11.15
CA LEU A 68 -2.10 -18.96 -10.85
C LEU A 68 -2.53 -17.72 -11.65
N TRP A 69 -2.86 -17.88 -12.92
CA TRP A 69 -3.43 -16.77 -13.71
C TRP A 69 -4.76 -16.30 -13.16
N THR A 70 -5.63 -17.22 -12.74
CA THR A 70 -6.90 -16.89 -12.10
C THR A 70 -6.69 -16.10 -10.82
N LYS A 71 -5.73 -16.53 -9.98
CA LYS A 71 -5.33 -15.80 -8.76
C LYS A 71 -4.73 -14.43 -9.09
N PHE A 72 -3.88 -14.34 -10.11
CA PHE A 72 -3.27 -13.10 -10.56
C PHE A 72 -4.34 -12.09 -10.97
N TYR A 73 -5.21 -12.45 -11.92
CA TYR A 73 -6.27 -11.57 -12.41
C TYR A 73 -7.36 -11.28 -11.37
N GLY A 74 -7.65 -12.24 -10.49
CA GLY A 74 -8.59 -12.07 -9.36
C GLY A 74 -8.03 -11.26 -8.19
N CYS A 75 -6.71 -11.07 -8.11
CA CYS A 75 -6.08 -10.27 -7.05
C CYS A 75 -6.51 -8.81 -7.17
N THR A 76 -7.29 -8.35 -6.20
CA THR A 76 -7.85 -7.00 -6.13
C THR A 76 -7.59 -6.46 -4.73
N PHE A 77 -7.42 -5.14 -4.63
CA PHE A 77 -7.20 -4.51 -3.33
C PHE A 77 -8.46 -4.63 -2.47
N ARG A 78 -8.31 -5.22 -1.27
CA ARG A 78 -9.43 -5.42 -0.34
C ARG A 78 -9.56 -4.25 0.63
N GLN A 79 -10.78 -3.93 1.03
CA GLN A 79 -11.03 -2.92 2.07
C GLN A 79 -10.31 -3.30 3.37
N GLY A 80 -9.55 -2.37 3.94
CA GLY A 80 -8.74 -2.58 5.14
C GLY A 80 -7.41 -3.29 4.92
N GLN A 81 -7.10 -3.76 3.71
CA GLN A 81 -5.78 -4.29 3.38
C GLN A 81 -4.75 -3.15 3.29
N SER A 82 -3.49 -3.41 3.65
CA SER A 82 -2.41 -2.47 3.38
C SER A 82 -1.90 -2.60 1.95
N VAL A 83 -1.43 -1.49 1.36
CA VAL A 83 -0.78 -1.53 0.04
C VAL A 83 0.38 -2.49 0.04
N SER A 84 1.18 -2.53 1.11
CA SER A 84 2.31 -3.47 1.21
C SER A 84 1.85 -4.93 1.15
N SER A 85 0.76 -5.28 1.84
CA SER A 85 0.23 -6.65 1.83
C SER A 85 -0.29 -7.03 0.45
N PHE A 86 -1.03 -6.13 -0.20
CA PHE A 86 -1.54 -6.34 -1.56
C PHE A 86 -0.39 -6.55 -2.57
N LEU A 87 0.65 -5.71 -2.52
CA LEU A 87 1.81 -5.85 -3.40
C LEU A 87 2.57 -7.15 -3.14
N THR A 88 2.71 -7.55 -1.87
CA THR A 88 3.37 -8.81 -1.49
C THR A 88 2.61 -10.02 -2.04
N GLU A 89 1.28 -10.03 -1.95
CA GLU A 89 0.45 -11.10 -2.53
C GLU A 89 0.66 -11.22 -4.05
N LEU A 90 0.68 -10.07 -4.75
CA LEU A 90 0.88 -10.04 -6.19
C LEU A 90 2.30 -10.51 -6.58
N GLU A 91 3.32 -10.08 -5.83
CA GLU A 91 4.71 -10.51 -6.00
C GLU A 91 4.88 -12.02 -5.76
N GLN A 92 4.19 -12.58 -4.76
CA GLN A 92 4.21 -14.01 -4.50
C GLN A 92 3.63 -14.81 -5.67
N ILE A 93 2.51 -14.37 -6.25
CA ILE A 93 1.91 -15.02 -7.42
C ILE A 93 2.84 -14.91 -8.63
N ALA A 94 3.41 -13.72 -8.88
CA ALA A 94 4.37 -13.51 -9.96
C ALA A 94 5.64 -14.37 -9.79
N PHE A 95 6.14 -14.52 -8.56
CA PHE A 95 7.27 -15.38 -8.25
C PHE A 95 6.97 -16.86 -8.53
N ARG A 96 5.78 -17.35 -8.16
CA ARG A 96 5.34 -18.71 -8.48
C ARG A 96 5.26 -18.94 -9.99
N LEU A 97 4.68 -17.99 -10.73
CA LEU A 97 4.64 -18.06 -12.20
C LEU A 97 6.04 -18.09 -12.82
N LYS A 98 6.97 -17.25 -12.33
CA LYS A 98 8.39 -17.28 -12.76
C LYS A 98 9.07 -18.61 -12.43
N SER A 99 8.76 -19.23 -11.28
CA SER A 99 9.30 -20.53 -10.90
C SER A 99 8.86 -21.68 -11.81
N LEU A 100 7.73 -21.52 -12.50
CA LEU A 100 7.20 -22.46 -13.51
C LEU A 100 7.64 -22.12 -14.94
N ASN A 101 8.73 -21.34 -15.10
CA ASN A 101 9.24 -20.86 -16.40
C ASN A 101 8.25 -20.01 -17.22
N ILE A 102 7.26 -19.38 -16.57
CA ILE A 102 6.38 -18.42 -17.24
C ILE A 102 6.98 -17.02 -17.12
N ALA A 103 7.25 -16.41 -18.27
CA ALA A 103 7.65 -15.01 -18.33
C ALA A 103 6.44 -14.11 -18.04
N ILE A 104 6.44 -13.49 -16.86
CA ILE A 104 5.60 -12.32 -16.57
C ILE A 104 6.45 -11.08 -16.73
N ASP A 105 5.95 -10.15 -17.53
CA ASP A 105 6.59 -8.86 -17.72
C ASP A 105 6.24 -7.90 -16.57
N ASP A 106 7.20 -7.05 -16.22
CA ASP A 106 7.02 -6.06 -15.17
C ASP A 106 5.92 -5.04 -15.56
N GLU A 107 5.73 -4.77 -16.86
CA GLU A 107 4.63 -3.94 -17.35
C GLU A 107 3.26 -4.55 -17.03
N GLN A 108 3.12 -5.87 -17.17
CA GLN A 108 1.88 -6.57 -16.84
C GLN A 108 1.57 -6.49 -15.35
N ILE A 109 2.59 -6.63 -14.50
CA ILE A 109 2.43 -6.49 -13.04
C ILE A 109 2.05 -5.06 -12.70
N MET A 110 2.73 -4.06 -13.28
CA MET A 110 2.42 -2.64 -13.04
C MET A 110 1.00 -2.28 -13.47
N ALA A 111 0.58 -2.71 -14.67
CA ALA A 111 -0.79 -2.51 -15.15
C ALA A 111 -1.80 -3.16 -14.21
N LYS A 112 -1.51 -4.39 -13.75
CA LYS A 112 -2.38 -5.09 -12.82
C LYS A 112 -2.51 -4.37 -11.48
N VAL A 113 -1.41 -3.85 -10.92
CA VAL A 113 -1.44 -3.03 -9.70
C VAL A 113 -2.37 -1.84 -9.90
N LEU A 114 -2.19 -1.07 -10.96
CA LEU A 114 -2.98 0.14 -11.22
C LEU A 114 -4.47 -0.15 -11.39
N MET A 115 -4.82 -1.24 -12.09
CA MET A 115 -6.22 -1.65 -12.30
C MET A 115 -6.90 -2.17 -11.03
N SER A 116 -6.13 -2.71 -10.09
CA SER A 116 -6.66 -3.31 -8.86
C SER A 116 -6.80 -2.32 -7.69
N LEU A 117 -6.31 -1.08 -7.84
CA LEU A 117 -6.39 -0.06 -6.81
C LEU A 117 -7.81 0.48 -6.63
N PRO A 118 -8.25 0.78 -5.39
CA PRO A 118 -9.57 1.33 -5.15
C PRO A 118 -9.62 2.82 -5.51
N ALA A 119 -10.83 3.38 -5.54
CA ALA A 119 -11.08 4.76 -5.99
C ALA A 119 -10.28 5.83 -5.21
N GLU A 120 -9.93 5.55 -3.96
CA GLU A 120 -9.12 6.40 -3.09
C GLU A 120 -7.73 6.70 -3.67
N PHE A 121 -7.19 5.78 -4.49
CA PHE A 121 -5.88 5.93 -5.12
C PHE A 121 -5.98 6.47 -6.56
N ARG A 122 -7.15 6.97 -7.03
CA ARG A 122 -7.26 7.51 -8.40
C ARG A 122 -6.28 8.64 -8.70
N VAL A 123 -6.01 9.49 -7.71
CA VAL A 123 -5.02 10.59 -7.83
C VAL A 123 -3.63 10.03 -8.12
N PHE A 124 -3.28 8.89 -7.53
CA PHE A 124 -2.02 8.20 -7.81
C PHE A 124 -1.97 7.71 -9.26
N GLY A 125 -3.06 7.13 -9.77
CA GLY A 125 -3.16 6.68 -11.16
C GLY A 125 -2.82 7.79 -12.15
N PHE A 126 -3.44 8.96 -12.01
CA PHE A 126 -3.15 10.12 -12.86
C PHE A 126 -1.70 10.62 -12.72
N ALA A 127 -1.17 10.66 -11.48
CA ALA A 127 0.21 11.06 -11.24
C ALA A 127 1.23 10.03 -11.76
N TRP A 128 0.83 8.77 -11.92
CA TRP A 128 1.66 7.73 -12.51
C TRP A 128 1.62 7.79 -14.04
N GLU A 129 0.46 8.07 -14.64
CA GLU A 129 0.32 8.25 -16.08
C GLU A 129 1.22 9.37 -16.62
N SER A 130 1.32 10.48 -15.88
CA SER A 130 2.16 11.64 -16.22
C SER A 130 3.66 11.43 -15.97
N THR A 131 4.06 10.30 -15.38
CA THR A 131 5.47 10.00 -15.15
C THR A 131 6.17 9.62 -16.48
N PRO A 132 7.41 10.06 -16.74
CA PRO A 132 8.13 9.70 -17.97
C PRO A 132 8.29 8.18 -18.12
N VAL A 133 8.25 7.66 -19.35
CA VAL A 133 8.34 6.21 -19.64
C VAL A 133 9.63 5.60 -19.08
N ALA A 134 10.77 6.30 -19.21
CA ALA A 134 12.06 5.86 -18.66
C ALA A 134 12.05 5.65 -17.13
N GLU A 135 11.09 6.24 -16.43
CA GLU A 135 10.94 6.16 -14.99
C GLU A 135 9.85 5.18 -14.54
N LYS A 136 9.05 4.63 -15.47
CA LYS A 136 7.99 3.66 -15.19
C LYS A 136 8.59 2.28 -14.94
N THR A 137 9.05 2.08 -13.71
CA THR A 137 9.59 0.80 -13.22
C THR A 137 8.75 0.28 -12.07
N LEU A 138 8.63 -1.04 -11.95
CA LEU A 138 7.87 -1.69 -10.88
C LEU A 138 8.35 -1.24 -9.50
N LYS A 139 9.67 -1.15 -9.31
CA LYS A 139 10.27 -0.66 -8.06
C LYS A 139 9.82 0.77 -7.69
N ARG A 140 9.77 1.69 -8.66
CA ARG A 140 9.34 3.07 -8.44
C ARG A 140 7.84 3.14 -8.16
N LEU A 141 7.03 2.35 -8.87
CA LEU A 141 5.60 2.22 -8.62
C LEU A 141 5.34 1.79 -7.16
N THR A 142 5.94 0.66 -6.76
CA THR A 142 5.82 0.10 -5.41
C THR A 142 6.23 1.12 -4.34
N THR A 143 7.37 1.78 -4.52
CA THR A 143 7.88 2.76 -3.55
C THR A 143 6.94 3.95 -3.40
N ARG A 144 6.50 4.56 -4.51
CA ARG A 144 5.60 5.72 -4.47
C ARG A 144 4.24 5.36 -3.89
N LEU A 145 3.71 4.19 -4.24
CA LEU A 145 2.41 3.73 -3.76
C LEU A 145 2.42 3.46 -2.24
N ILE A 146 3.49 2.84 -1.72
CA ILE A 146 3.68 2.63 -0.27
C ILE A 146 3.82 3.98 0.47
N THR A 147 4.57 4.94 -0.09
CA THR A 147 4.71 6.27 0.52
C THR A 147 3.36 6.98 0.59
N LEU A 148 2.53 6.88 -0.46
CA LEU A 148 1.20 7.45 -0.47
C LEU A 148 0.29 6.80 0.59
N ASP A 149 0.24 5.46 0.66
CA ASP A 149 -0.55 4.73 1.67
C ASP A 149 -0.20 5.18 3.10
N LYS A 150 1.10 5.32 3.40
CA LYS A 150 1.57 5.83 4.69
C LYS A 150 1.10 7.27 4.95
N SER A 151 1.16 8.14 3.95
CA SER A 151 0.71 9.54 4.09
C SER A 151 -0.79 9.60 4.37
N MET A 152 -1.60 8.81 3.65
CA MET A 152 -3.05 8.77 3.81
C MET A 152 -3.43 8.30 5.21
N ARG A 153 -2.80 7.21 5.71
CA ARG A 153 -3.03 6.69 7.07
C ARG A 153 -2.65 7.70 8.15
N ASN A 154 -1.53 8.40 8.00
CA ASN A 154 -1.11 9.44 8.94
C ASN A 154 -2.08 10.62 8.99
N ASP A 155 -2.68 10.99 7.85
CA ASP A 155 -3.65 12.08 7.78
C ASP A 155 -5.01 11.67 8.36
N GLU A 156 -5.41 10.40 8.21
CA GLU A 156 -6.58 9.84 8.89
C GLU A 156 -6.41 9.82 10.42
N GLU A 157 -5.22 9.45 10.92
CA GLU A 157 -4.91 9.46 12.36
C GLU A 157 -4.96 10.88 12.94
N LYS A 158 -4.41 11.87 12.21
CA LYS A 158 -4.51 13.30 12.59
C LYS A 158 -5.93 13.85 12.57
N ARG A 159 -6.81 13.33 11.70
CA ARG A 159 -8.24 13.72 11.67
C ARG A 159 -9.06 13.01 12.75
N SER A 160 -8.65 11.82 13.15
CA SER A 160 -9.34 11.01 14.17
C SER A 160 -9.00 11.42 15.61
N THR A 161 -7.98 12.26 15.81
CA THR A 161 -7.67 12.88 17.10
C THR A 161 -8.42 14.22 17.24
N PRO A 162 -9.45 14.32 18.10
CA PRO A 162 -10.30 15.51 18.18
C PRO A 162 -9.59 16.76 18.74
N ASP A 163 -8.44 16.61 19.40
CA ASP A 163 -7.74 17.73 20.06
C ASP A 163 -6.91 18.61 19.11
N ALA A 164 -6.58 18.15 17.91
CA ALA A 164 -5.76 18.94 16.98
C ALA A 164 -6.57 19.99 16.19
N ALA A 165 -7.88 19.82 16.04
CA ALA A 165 -8.74 20.75 15.31
C ALA A 165 -9.17 21.98 16.13
N PHE A 166 -9.10 21.91 17.48
CA PHE A 166 -9.45 23.03 18.35
C PHE A 166 -8.24 23.93 18.71
N LEU A 167 -7.01 23.47 18.52
CA LEU A 167 -5.79 24.19 18.90
C LEU A 167 -5.23 25.16 17.83
N SER A 168 -5.92 25.36 16.71
CA SER A 168 -5.58 26.40 15.72
C SER A 168 -6.32 27.72 15.94
N LYS A 169 -6.58 28.08 17.20
CA LYS A 169 -7.04 29.41 17.57
C LYS A 169 -6.10 30.01 18.62
N ASN A 170 -5.23 30.89 18.12
CA ASN A 170 -4.72 32.06 18.84
C ASN A 170 -3.97 31.77 20.16
N LYS A 171 -2.68 31.44 20.07
CA LYS A 171 -1.78 31.46 21.22
C LYS A 171 -1.39 32.89 21.56
N ASN A 172 -2.29 33.63 22.19
CA ASN A 172 -1.96 34.84 22.94
C ASN A 172 -2.69 34.79 24.29
N GLY A 173 -1.93 34.44 25.32
CA GLY A 173 -2.20 34.79 26.72
C GLY A 173 -3.17 33.88 27.48
N ALA A 174 -2.61 33.20 28.49
CA ALA A 174 -3.11 33.06 29.87
C ALA A 174 -2.86 31.64 30.40
N GLU A 175 -1.82 31.48 31.21
CA GLU A 175 -1.71 30.36 32.15
C GLU A 175 -2.63 30.61 33.36
N PRO A 176 -3.34 29.59 33.88
CA PRO A 176 -3.97 29.65 35.20
C PRO A 176 -3.00 29.10 36.27
N HIS A 177 -2.86 29.87 37.35
CA HIS A 177 -2.11 29.51 38.55
C HIS A 177 -3.04 28.87 39.58
N ASP A 178 -2.52 27.93 40.39
CA ASP A 178 -2.73 27.70 41.84
C ASP A 178 -1.85 26.48 42.23
N GLU A 179 -1.10 26.40 43.34
CA GLU A 179 -0.80 27.23 44.50
C GLU A 179 0.35 26.50 45.25
N GLU A 180 1.42 27.17 45.73
CA GLU A 180 1.92 27.01 47.11
C GLU A 180 3.09 27.93 47.50
N SER A 181 2.93 28.56 48.68
CA SER A 181 3.95 28.94 49.68
C SER A 181 4.69 30.30 49.61
N ARG A 182 4.28 31.16 50.57
CA ARG A 182 5.05 32.10 51.43
C ARG A 182 5.80 33.27 50.74
N GLU A 183 5.86 34.51 51.23
CA GLU A 183 5.51 35.15 52.51
C GLU A 183 5.49 36.69 52.32
N ARG A 184 4.50 37.35 52.95
CA ARG A 184 4.60 38.61 53.73
C ARG A 184 4.78 40.01 53.07
N ALA A 185 3.74 40.84 53.31
CA ALA A 185 3.70 42.27 53.64
C ALA A 185 3.29 43.32 52.57
N LEU A 186 2.18 44.02 52.89
CA LEU A 186 1.58 45.25 52.36
C LEU A 186 2.25 46.52 52.96
N PRO A 187 1.85 47.77 52.62
CA PRO A 187 1.50 48.36 51.33
C PRO A 187 2.07 49.81 51.10
N ALA A 188 1.91 50.29 49.86
CA ALA A 188 1.63 51.68 49.43
C ALA A 188 2.58 52.85 49.82
N GLN A 189 3.18 53.47 48.79
CA GLN A 189 3.10 54.93 48.60
C GLN A 189 3.52 55.35 47.17
N PHE A 190 2.67 56.18 46.55
CA PHE A 190 2.94 57.26 45.59
C PHE A 190 4.26 57.25 44.79
N ASP A 191 4.21 57.36 43.45
CA ASP A 191 4.06 58.66 42.80
C ASP A 191 3.96 58.61 41.27
N ARG A 192 3.40 59.69 40.73
CA ARG A 192 3.19 59.97 39.30
C ARG A 192 4.52 60.15 38.55
N GLY A 193 4.61 59.66 37.31
CA GLY A 193 5.71 60.09 36.43
C GLY A 193 5.70 59.50 35.03
N LYS A 194 5.26 60.29 34.04
CA LYS A 194 5.38 60.02 32.60
C LYS A 194 6.85 60.01 32.12
N ARG A 195 7.04 59.36 30.95
CA ARG A 195 8.15 59.44 29.97
C ARG A 195 9.25 58.42 30.28
N GLY A 196 9.63 57.50 29.40
CA GLY A 196 9.47 57.32 27.96
C GLY A 196 10.81 56.77 27.45
N HIS A 197 10.85 55.76 26.58
CA HIS A 197 12.09 55.32 25.91
C HIS A 197 11.77 54.53 24.62
N PRO A 198 12.73 54.46 23.67
CA PRO A 198 12.48 54.86 22.28
C PRO A 198 12.58 53.71 21.26
N SER A 199 11.94 53.92 20.11
CA SER A 199 12.42 53.69 18.74
C SER A 199 13.65 52.77 18.56
N HIS A 200 13.52 51.65 17.84
CA HIS A 200 13.70 51.58 16.38
C HIS A 200 13.70 50.11 15.90
N GLN A 201 12.80 49.72 14.99
CA GLN A 201 13.15 48.78 13.91
C GLN A 201 12.16 48.88 12.75
N GLN A 202 12.76 48.95 11.56
CA GLN A 202 12.15 49.30 10.29
C GLN A 202 11.34 48.14 9.70
N SER A 203 10.25 48.50 9.01
CA SER A 203 9.94 48.14 7.61
C SER A 203 8.46 47.79 7.42
N GLY A 204 7.78 48.57 6.57
CA GLY A 204 6.40 48.34 6.19
C GLY A 204 5.75 49.62 5.69
N ALA A 205 5.83 49.88 4.39
CA ALA A 205 5.21 51.02 3.74
C ALA A 205 3.75 51.19 4.22
N THR A 206 3.46 52.32 4.85
CA THR A 206 2.12 52.69 5.31
C THR A 206 1.24 52.94 4.09
N LYS A 207 0.52 51.91 3.64
CA LYS A 207 -0.46 52.06 2.56
C LYS A 207 -1.56 53.00 3.03
N GLU A 208 -1.54 54.23 2.52
CA GLU A 208 -2.63 55.19 2.69
C GLU A 208 -3.92 54.64 2.10
N CYS A 209 -5.05 54.90 2.76
CA CYS A 209 -6.36 54.59 2.24
C CYS A 209 -6.62 55.41 0.97
N TRP A 210 -6.69 54.76 -0.19
CA TRP A 210 -6.90 55.43 -1.47
C TRP A 210 -8.17 56.27 -1.56
N GLU A 211 -9.15 56.03 -0.68
CA GLU A 211 -10.43 56.74 -0.69
C GLU A 211 -10.42 58.04 0.13
N CYS A 212 -9.57 58.14 1.16
CA CYS A 212 -9.54 59.31 2.04
C CYS A 212 -8.13 59.84 2.32
N LYS A 213 -7.11 59.22 1.70
CA LYS A 213 -5.68 59.48 1.84
C LYS A 213 -5.17 59.46 3.29
N SER A 214 -5.91 58.81 4.19
CA SER A 214 -5.47 58.62 5.56
C SER A 214 -4.58 57.39 5.67
N THR A 215 -3.47 57.50 6.40
CA THR A 215 -2.60 56.38 6.77
C THR A 215 -3.06 55.67 8.04
N THR A 216 -4.13 56.15 8.69
CA THR A 216 -4.62 55.63 9.98
C THR A 216 -5.51 54.40 9.86
N HIS A 217 -5.95 54.03 8.67
CA HIS A 217 -6.79 52.88 8.42
C HIS A 217 -6.66 52.42 6.96
N VAL A 218 -6.98 51.16 6.69
CA VAL A 218 -7.02 50.61 5.32
C VAL A 218 -8.39 50.84 4.68
N ARG A 219 -8.49 50.74 3.34
CA ARG A 219 -9.73 51.03 2.57
C ARG A 219 -10.98 50.33 3.12
N ALA A 220 -10.86 49.08 3.56
CA ALA A 220 -11.96 48.29 4.13
C ALA A 220 -12.56 48.91 5.41
N GLN A 221 -11.76 49.67 6.17
CA GLN A 221 -12.17 50.35 7.41
C GLN A 221 -12.50 51.84 7.18
N CYS A 222 -12.54 52.30 5.92
CA CYS A 222 -12.80 53.71 5.62
C CYS A 222 -14.28 54.06 5.72
N ARG A 223 -14.62 54.95 6.66
CA ARG A 223 -15.99 55.47 6.87
C ARG A 223 -16.55 56.21 5.65
N LYS A 224 -15.71 56.81 4.80
CA LYS A 224 -16.15 57.47 3.55
C LYS A 224 -16.49 56.44 2.47
N TYR A 225 -15.68 55.39 2.35
CA TYR A 225 -15.93 54.30 1.39
C TYR A 225 -17.22 53.55 1.71
N LYS A 226 -17.47 53.19 2.98
CA LYS A 226 -18.69 52.50 3.40
C LYS A 226 -19.96 53.29 3.08
N ARG A 227 -19.98 54.59 3.40
CA ARG A 227 -21.13 55.47 3.12
C ARG A 227 -21.42 55.66 1.63
N ARG A 228 -20.42 55.59 0.75
CA ARG A 228 -20.67 55.66 -0.70
C ARG A 228 -21.29 54.35 -1.20
N ARG A 229 -20.77 53.21 -0.75
CA ARG A 229 -21.35 51.89 -1.09
C ARG A 229 -22.78 51.73 -0.62
N GLU A 230 -23.09 52.18 0.60
CA GLU A 230 -24.46 52.16 1.13
C GLU A 230 -25.41 53.01 0.25
N LYS A 231 -24.96 54.19 -0.22
CA LYS A 231 -25.75 55.02 -1.15
C LYS A 231 -25.89 54.43 -2.56
N GLU A 232 -24.84 53.79 -3.07
CA GLU A 232 -24.89 53.10 -4.38
C GLU A 232 -25.82 51.87 -4.32
N GLU A 233 -25.98 51.25 -3.15
CA GLU A 233 -26.93 50.16 -2.91
C GLU A 233 -28.37 50.69 -2.76
N ASP A 234 -28.57 51.83 -2.07
CA ASP A 234 -29.89 52.47 -1.94
C ASP A 234 -30.43 53.09 -3.25
N GLU A 235 -29.57 53.41 -4.23
CA GLU A 235 -29.96 53.95 -5.54
C GLU A 235 -30.19 52.85 -6.62
N ALA A 236 -29.90 51.59 -6.29
CA ALA A 236 -30.06 50.44 -7.18
C ALA A 236 -31.35 49.62 -6.94
N ASP A 237 -32.10 49.93 -5.88
CA ASP A 237 -33.45 49.43 -5.54
C ASP A 237 -34.55 50.49 -5.85
#